data_AF-A0A5D2T4J7-F1
#
_entry.id   AF-A0A5D2T4J7-F1
#
_cell.length_a   1.000
_cell.length_b   1.000
_cell.length_c   1.000
_cell.angle_alpha   90.00
_cell.angle_beta   90.00
_cell.angle_gamma   90.00
#
_symmetry.space_group_name_H-M   'P 1'
#
loop_
_entity.id
_entity.type
_entity.pdbx_description
1 polymer ?
#
loop_
_entity_poly.entity_id
_entity_poly.type
_entity_poly.pdbx_seq_one_letter_code
_entity_poly.pdbx_strand_id
1 'polypeptide(L)'
;MLNKLALPESSTFPGKPMPPTAECWFDDACILDMDYFVKTISGIKAKGVRPDLVGSIIAHYASKWLPDLSGNDTEKGPMSLQESSPESVTVSWMKKRFFVETLVGILPPERDSIPCNFLLRLLRTANMVGVEPSYRAELEKRISWQLDQASLKELMIPSFSHTCGTLLDVELVIRLVKRFASLDEGTRSGIAVVKVAKLVDSYLAEAALDTNLSLEDFIALGAALPSHARAMDDGLYRAIDTYLKAHPGVSKQDRKVLCRLIDSRKLSPEASLHAAQNERLPVRAVIQVLFCEQSKLNRHVDWSGSFNGTRSPNPAGLEAPVRCMSKREMNAQQMEIKKLKEELLRVQNQCVAIQMQMEKLVDKKKGFFRWKKLGIMPSLKSSVSVFEKIEEEREANFGRQTPIDIKQKPVRPPKWRKSMS
;
A
#
# COMPACT_ATOMS: atom_id res chain seq x y z
N MET A 1 -50.80 47.94 -47.79
CA MET A 1 -50.39 47.45 -46.45
C MET A 1 -49.76 46.07 -46.60
N LEU A 2 -48.89 45.62 -45.67
CA LEU A 2 -48.41 44.23 -45.51
C LEU A 2 -47.87 43.57 -46.79
N ASN A 3 -46.57 43.54 -47.13
CA ASN A 3 -45.30 43.42 -46.37
C ASN A 3 -45.01 42.00 -45.82
N LYS A 4 -44.17 41.26 -46.55
CA LYS A 4 -43.29 40.12 -46.19
C LYS A 4 -43.81 39.00 -45.28
N LEU A 5 -43.61 37.75 -45.73
CA LEU A 5 -42.44 36.95 -45.29
C LEU A 5 -42.08 35.89 -46.35
N ALA A 6 -40.80 35.52 -46.40
CA ALA A 6 -40.24 34.55 -47.34
C ALA A 6 -39.44 33.47 -46.58
N LEU A 7 -39.23 32.32 -47.22
CA LEU A 7 -38.45 31.19 -46.69
C LEU A 7 -36.98 31.60 -46.41
N PRO A 8 -36.40 31.18 -45.28
CA PRO A 8 -34.97 31.00 -45.12
C PRO A 8 -34.56 29.56 -45.47
N GLU A 9 -33.35 29.39 -45.99
CA GLU A 9 -32.82 28.11 -46.46
C GLU A 9 -32.30 27.23 -45.30
N SER A 10 -32.34 25.90 -45.50
CA SER A 10 -31.86 24.94 -44.51
C SER A 10 -30.33 24.92 -44.42
N SER A 11 -29.79 25.56 -43.37
CA SER A 11 -28.36 25.49 -43.06
C SER A 11 -28.00 24.22 -42.26
N THR A 12 -27.37 23.26 -42.92
CA THR A 12 -26.87 22.03 -42.28
C THR A 12 -25.67 22.34 -41.38
N PHE A 13 -25.89 22.34 -40.07
CA PHE A 13 -24.78 22.26 -39.10
C PHE A 13 -24.37 20.80 -38.90
N PRO A 14 -23.07 20.47 -38.92
CA PRO A 14 -22.62 19.12 -38.61
C PRO A 14 -22.87 18.83 -37.14
N GLY A 15 -23.75 17.86 -36.87
CA GLY A 15 -24.05 17.40 -35.53
C GLY A 15 -22.78 16.92 -34.83
N LYS A 16 -22.39 17.61 -33.75
CA LYS A 16 -21.33 17.18 -32.84
C LYS A 16 -21.65 15.73 -32.40
N PRO A 17 -20.73 14.76 -32.53
CA PRO A 17 -21.02 13.38 -32.17
C PRO A 17 -21.47 13.32 -30.71
N MET A 18 -22.65 12.76 -30.49
CA MET A 18 -23.13 12.46 -29.14
C MET A 18 -22.13 11.50 -28.48
N PRO A 19 -21.90 11.60 -27.15
CA PRO A 19 -21.26 10.50 -26.45
C PRO A 19 -22.12 9.24 -26.69
N PRO A 20 -21.51 8.06 -26.91
CA PRO A 20 -22.30 6.85 -27.08
C PRO A 20 -23.19 6.66 -25.86
N THR A 21 -24.49 6.58 -26.11
CA THR A 21 -25.47 6.11 -25.14
C THR A 21 -25.03 4.77 -24.59
N ALA A 22 -25.30 4.51 -23.30
CA ALA A 22 -25.01 3.22 -22.68
C ALA A 22 -26.01 2.18 -23.22
N GLU A 23 -25.76 1.73 -24.45
CA GLU A 23 -26.59 0.78 -25.19
C GLU A 23 -26.53 -0.62 -24.57
N CYS A 24 -27.57 -1.40 -24.85
CA CYS A 24 -27.98 -2.55 -24.05
C CYS A 24 -26.84 -3.52 -23.71
N TRP A 25 -26.65 -3.79 -22.43
CA TRP A 25 -25.62 -4.72 -21.95
C TRP A 25 -26.09 -6.16 -22.10
N PHE A 26 -25.36 -6.93 -22.91
CA PHE A 26 -25.52 -8.38 -23.10
C PHE A 26 -26.75 -8.84 -23.91
N ASP A 27 -27.15 -8.10 -24.94
CA ASP A 27 -27.96 -8.69 -26.04
C ASP A 27 -27.16 -9.80 -26.78
N ASP A 28 -27.84 -10.64 -27.57
CA ASP A 28 -27.18 -11.69 -28.38
C ASP A 28 -26.08 -11.15 -29.32
N ALA A 29 -26.22 -9.89 -29.76
CA ALA A 29 -25.20 -9.17 -30.52
C ALA A 29 -23.88 -8.99 -29.73
N CYS A 30 -23.94 -8.84 -28.41
CA CYS A 30 -22.76 -8.78 -27.55
C CYS A 30 -22.07 -10.15 -27.41
N ILE A 31 -22.85 -11.24 -27.44
CA ILE A 31 -22.31 -12.60 -27.43
C ILE A 31 -21.57 -12.86 -28.75
N LEU A 32 -22.15 -12.44 -29.88
CA LEU A 32 -21.52 -12.54 -31.20
C LEU A 32 -20.25 -11.67 -31.33
N ASP A 33 -20.23 -10.46 -30.75
CA ASP A 33 -19.03 -9.61 -30.65
C ASP A 33 -17.93 -10.31 -29.82
N MET A 34 -18.27 -10.94 -28.70
CA MET A 34 -17.31 -11.70 -27.89
C MET A 34 -16.74 -12.88 -28.67
N ASP A 35 -17.57 -13.61 -29.40
CA ASP A 35 -17.17 -14.77 -30.21
C ASP A 35 -16.22 -14.36 -31.36
N TYR A 36 -16.47 -13.20 -31.97
CA TYR A 36 -15.57 -12.58 -32.96
C TYR A 36 -14.28 -12.06 -32.30
N PHE A 37 -14.35 -11.50 -31.09
CA PHE A 37 -13.19 -11.04 -30.33
C PHE A 37 -12.26 -12.20 -29.94
N VAL A 38 -12.80 -13.32 -29.45
CA VAL A 38 -12.04 -14.55 -29.13
C VAL A 38 -11.31 -15.09 -30.36
N LYS A 39 -11.98 -15.14 -31.52
CA LYS A 39 -11.37 -15.54 -32.80
C LYS A 39 -10.27 -14.57 -33.24
N THR A 40 -10.51 -13.26 -33.08
CA THR A 40 -9.54 -12.20 -33.38
C THR A 40 -8.29 -12.29 -32.49
N ILE A 41 -8.46 -12.43 -31.17
CA ILE A 41 -7.36 -12.62 -30.21
C ILE A 41 -6.57 -13.90 -30.52
N SER A 42 -7.24 -14.98 -30.90
CA SER A 42 -6.58 -16.23 -31.31
C SER A 42 -5.72 -16.02 -32.57
N GLY A 43 -6.23 -15.32 -33.58
CA GLY A 43 -5.48 -14.94 -34.78
C GLY A 43 -4.34 -13.94 -34.52
N ILE A 44 -4.45 -13.09 -33.49
CA ILE A 44 -3.37 -12.19 -33.04
C ILE A 44 -2.26 -12.99 -32.34
N LYS A 45 -2.61 -13.94 -31.45
CA LYS A 45 -1.65 -14.84 -30.80
C LYS A 45 -0.90 -15.70 -31.83
N ALA A 46 -1.61 -16.26 -32.82
CA ALA A 46 -1.02 -17.06 -33.90
C ALA A 46 -0.02 -16.29 -34.77
N LYS A 47 -0.06 -14.95 -34.78
CA LYS A 47 0.91 -14.07 -35.46
C LYS A 47 2.14 -13.73 -34.61
N GLY A 48 2.30 -14.32 -33.42
CA GLY A 48 3.44 -14.08 -32.54
C GLY A 48 3.44 -12.69 -31.88
N VAL A 49 2.28 -12.04 -31.77
CA VAL A 49 2.17 -10.73 -31.11
C VAL A 49 2.47 -10.85 -29.62
N ARG A 50 3.28 -9.93 -29.08
CA ARG A 50 3.80 -9.98 -27.70
C ARG A 50 2.66 -10.08 -26.66
N PRO A 51 2.76 -10.97 -25.65
CA PRO A 51 1.71 -11.21 -24.66
C PRO A 51 1.18 -9.97 -23.93
N ASP A 52 2.03 -9.01 -23.60
CA ASP A 52 1.65 -7.75 -22.94
C ASP A 52 0.75 -6.87 -23.83
N LEU A 53 0.96 -6.86 -25.14
CA LEU A 53 0.08 -6.17 -26.08
C LEU A 53 -1.25 -6.91 -26.25
N VAL A 54 -1.24 -8.24 -26.35
CA VAL A 54 -2.47 -9.06 -26.39
C VAL A 54 -3.28 -8.85 -25.10
N GLY A 55 -2.61 -8.86 -23.96
CA GLY A 55 -3.21 -8.63 -22.65
C GLY A 55 -3.77 -7.21 -22.50
N SER A 56 -3.07 -6.20 -23.02
CA SER A 56 -3.55 -4.82 -23.07
C SER A 56 -4.83 -4.67 -23.91
N ILE A 57 -4.92 -5.37 -25.06
CA ILE A 57 -6.13 -5.39 -25.90
C ILE A 57 -7.30 -6.05 -25.16
N ILE A 58 -7.07 -7.18 -24.50
CA ILE A 58 -8.10 -7.87 -23.70
C ILE A 58 -8.54 -6.99 -22.52
N ALA A 59 -7.62 -6.35 -21.80
CA ALA A 59 -7.94 -5.47 -20.68
C ALA A 59 -8.75 -4.24 -21.12
N HIS A 60 -8.43 -3.66 -22.29
CA HIS A 60 -9.19 -2.55 -22.87
C HIS A 60 -10.61 -2.98 -23.28
N TYR A 61 -10.74 -4.10 -24.00
CA TYR A 61 -12.03 -4.67 -24.40
C TYR A 61 -12.89 -5.03 -23.19
N ALA A 62 -12.31 -5.68 -22.18
CA ALA A 62 -12.98 -5.98 -20.92
C ALA A 62 -13.45 -4.71 -20.19
N SER A 63 -12.65 -3.63 -20.20
CA SER A 63 -13.02 -2.35 -19.58
C SER A 63 -14.15 -1.61 -20.30
N LYS A 64 -14.38 -1.88 -21.59
CA LYS A 64 -15.53 -1.34 -22.35
C LYS A 64 -16.85 -1.96 -21.86
N TRP A 65 -16.86 -3.26 -21.61
CA TRP A 65 -18.06 -4.04 -21.25
C TRP A 65 -18.25 -4.20 -19.73
N LEU A 66 -17.19 -4.07 -18.94
CA LEU A 66 -17.19 -4.09 -17.48
C LEU A 66 -16.45 -2.84 -16.97
N PRO A 67 -17.13 -1.69 -16.80
CA PRO A 67 -16.50 -0.43 -16.40
C PRO A 67 -15.73 -0.50 -15.07
N ASP A 68 -16.11 -1.41 -14.17
CA ASP A 68 -15.39 -1.74 -12.92
C ASP A 68 -13.91 -2.11 -13.17
N LEU A 69 -13.61 -2.68 -14.35
CA LEU A 69 -12.26 -3.07 -14.77
C LEU A 69 -11.44 -1.92 -15.38
N SER A 70 -12.02 -0.71 -15.53
CA SER A 70 -11.29 0.47 -16.02
C SER A 70 -10.35 1.06 -14.96
N GLY A 71 -10.73 1.04 -13.68
CA GLY A 71 -9.88 1.46 -12.54
C GLY A 71 -9.77 2.95 -12.32
N ASN A 72 -10.45 3.76 -13.13
CA ASN A 72 -10.66 5.18 -12.84
C ASN A 72 -11.58 5.30 -11.62
N ASP A 73 -11.20 6.10 -10.63
CA ASP A 73 -12.04 6.48 -9.49
C ASP A 73 -13.12 7.48 -9.90
N THR A 74 -14.01 7.03 -10.79
CA THR A 74 -15.30 7.67 -11.02
C THR A 74 -16.21 7.17 -9.90
N GLU A 75 -16.46 8.01 -8.89
CA GLU A 75 -17.34 7.66 -7.77
C GLU A 75 -18.78 7.36 -8.24
N LYS A 76 -19.01 6.09 -8.57
CA LYS A 76 -20.34 5.50 -8.72
C LYS A 76 -20.61 4.70 -7.45
N GLY A 77 -21.71 5.03 -6.77
CA GLY A 77 -22.15 4.32 -5.57
C GLY A 77 -22.48 2.85 -5.86
N PRO A 78 -22.82 2.06 -4.82
CA PRO A 78 -23.13 0.65 -4.96
C PRO A 78 -24.21 0.43 -6.04
N MET A 79 -23.84 -0.35 -7.06
CA MET A 79 -24.64 -0.74 -8.23
C MET A 79 -25.86 0.14 -8.53
N SER A 80 -25.68 1.07 -9.47
CA SER A 80 -26.82 1.51 -10.29
C SER A 80 -27.33 0.32 -11.09
N LEU A 81 -28.30 -0.39 -10.52
CA LEU A 81 -29.20 -1.30 -11.24
C LEU A 81 -30.07 -0.47 -12.17
N GLN A 82 -29.48 0.02 -13.26
CA GLN A 82 -30.21 0.77 -14.27
C GLN A 82 -31.00 -0.20 -15.14
N GLU A 83 -32.20 -0.54 -14.67
CA GLU A 83 -33.16 -1.40 -15.37
C GLU A 83 -33.30 -0.95 -16.82
N SER A 84 -32.93 -1.85 -17.74
CA SER A 84 -33.06 -1.69 -19.18
C SER A 84 -33.21 -3.07 -19.80
N SER A 85 -34.20 -3.20 -20.70
CA SER A 85 -34.73 -4.48 -21.22
C SER A 85 -35.50 -5.33 -20.16
N PRO A 86 -36.63 -5.97 -20.51
CA PRO A 86 -37.40 -6.84 -19.61
C PRO A 86 -36.78 -8.25 -19.49
N GLU A 87 -35.44 -8.35 -19.46
CA GLU A 87 -34.73 -9.61 -19.30
C GLU A 87 -34.56 -9.97 -17.82
N SER A 88 -34.69 -11.26 -17.48
CA SER A 88 -34.55 -11.71 -16.08
C SER A 88 -33.15 -11.40 -15.54
N VAL A 89 -33.10 -10.90 -14.30
CA VAL A 89 -31.85 -10.65 -13.54
C VAL A 89 -30.94 -11.88 -13.54
N THR A 90 -31.51 -13.09 -13.50
CA THR A 90 -30.75 -14.35 -13.57
C THR A 90 -30.05 -14.56 -14.92
N VAL A 91 -30.66 -14.13 -16.03
CA VAL A 91 -30.08 -14.26 -17.38
C VAL A 91 -28.96 -13.24 -17.57
N SER A 92 -29.19 -11.98 -17.21
CA SER A 92 -28.14 -10.94 -17.23
C SER A 92 -26.92 -11.35 -16.38
N TRP A 93 -27.16 -11.94 -15.21
CA TRP A 93 -26.12 -12.51 -14.35
C TRP A 93 -25.35 -13.67 -15.01
N MET A 94 -26.05 -14.62 -15.63
CA MET A 94 -25.43 -15.74 -16.36
C MET A 94 -24.60 -15.26 -17.55
N LYS A 95 -25.08 -14.27 -18.32
CA LYS A 95 -24.32 -13.66 -19.42
C LYS A 95 -23.06 -12.94 -18.91
N LYS A 96 -23.18 -12.17 -17.82
CA LYS A 96 -22.02 -11.51 -17.17
C LYS A 96 -21.00 -12.52 -16.64
N ARG A 97 -21.46 -13.65 -16.08
CA ARG A 97 -20.60 -14.77 -15.66
C ARG A 97 -19.86 -15.40 -16.85
N PHE A 98 -20.59 -15.80 -17.89
CA PHE A 98 -20.01 -16.41 -19.10
C PHE A 98 -18.97 -15.49 -19.75
N PHE A 99 -19.23 -14.17 -19.79
CA PHE A 99 -18.28 -13.18 -20.28
C PHE A 99 -16.98 -13.14 -19.45
N VAL A 100 -17.07 -13.18 -18.12
CA VAL A 100 -15.90 -13.24 -17.23
C VAL A 100 -15.12 -14.55 -17.39
N GLU A 101 -15.81 -15.69 -17.44
CA GLU A 101 -15.20 -17.02 -17.63
C GLU A 101 -14.47 -17.08 -18.99
N THR A 102 -15.08 -16.56 -20.05
CA THR A 102 -14.47 -16.47 -21.39
C THR A 102 -13.29 -15.50 -21.42
N LEU A 103 -13.38 -14.34 -20.75
CA LEU A 103 -12.26 -13.39 -20.59
C LEU A 103 -11.05 -14.05 -19.93
N VAL A 104 -11.25 -14.82 -18.84
CA VAL A 104 -10.17 -15.56 -18.17
C VAL A 104 -9.56 -16.60 -19.11
N GLY A 105 -10.40 -17.33 -19.86
CA GLY A 105 -9.95 -18.33 -20.85
C GLY A 105 -9.05 -17.77 -21.97
N ILE A 106 -9.19 -16.50 -22.34
CA ILE A 106 -8.34 -15.87 -23.38
C ILE A 106 -7.11 -15.13 -22.85
N LEU A 107 -6.90 -15.00 -21.53
CA LEU A 107 -5.73 -14.28 -20.99
C LEU A 107 -4.40 -14.96 -21.41
N PRO A 108 -3.38 -14.21 -21.88
CA PRO A 108 -2.06 -14.77 -22.18
C PRO A 108 -1.46 -15.43 -20.92
N PRO A 109 -0.91 -16.66 -20.97
CA PRO A 109 -0.45 -17.38 -19.78
C PRO A 109 0.81 -16.79 -19.13
N GLU A 110 1.52 -15.90 -19.82
CA GLU A 110 2.81 -15.36 -19.41
C GLU A 110 2.66 -14.39 -18.22
N ARG A 111 3.64 -14.44 -17.30
CA ARG A 111 3.77 -13.48 -16.20
C ARG A 111 3.87 -12.04 -16.76
N ASP A 112 3.30 -11.08 -16.04
CA ASP A 112 3.34 -9.64 -16.33
C ASP A 112 2.69 -9.23 -17.68
N SER A 113 2.03 -10.16 -18.40
CA SER A 113 1.22 -9.88 -19.61
C SER A 113 -0.08 -9.12 -19.33
N ILE A 114 -0.58 -9.22 -18.09
CA ILE A 114 -1.76 -8.52 -17.57
C ILE A 114 -1.37 -7.89 -16.22
N PRO A 115 -1.59 -6.58 -15.99
CA PRO A 115 -1.26 -5.95 -14.72
C PRO A 115 -2.02 -6.55 -13.52
N CYS A 116 -1.32 -6.81 -12.41
CA CYS A 116 -1.89 -7.43 -11.21
C CYS A 116 -3.17 -6.74 -10.71
N ASN A 117 -3.20 -5.41 -10.68
CA ASN A 117 -4.40 -4.64 -10.30
C ASN A 117 -5.60 -4.86 -11.24
N PHE A 118 -5.42 -5.22 -12.52
CA PHE A 118 -6.52 -5.62 -13.40
C PHE A 118 -7.01 -7.03 -13.06
N LEU A 119 -6.09 -7.98 -12.83
CA LEU A 119 -6.46 -9.34 -12.42
C LEU A 119 -7.23 -9.36 -11.10
N LEU A 120 -6.86 -8.51 -10.12
CA LEU A 120 -7.56 -8.36 -8.85
C LEU A 120 -9.00 -7.83 -9.03
N ARG A 121 -9.19 -6.83 -9.89
CA ARG A 121 -10.55 -6.33 -10.23
C ARG A 121 -11.37 -7.38 -10.98
N LEU A 122 -10.76 -8.10 -11.92
CA LEU A 122 -11.40 -9.23 -12.61
C LEU A 122 -11.76 -10.35 -11.64
N LEU A 123 -10.92 -10.65 -10.64
CA LEU A 123 -11.21 -11.61 -9.57
C LEU A 123 -12.33 -11.13 -8.64
N ARG A 124 -12.39 -9.83 -8.31
CA ARG A 124 -13.52 -9.24 -7.58
C ARG A 124 -14.83 -9.42 -8.36
N THR A 125 -14.84 -9.14 -9.66
CA THR A 125 -16.02 -9.40 -10.51
C THR A 125 -16.33 -10.90 -10.61
N ALA A 126 -15.32 -11.75 -10.70
CA ALA A 126 -15.46 -13.20 -10.82
C ALA A 126 -16.04 -13.86 -9.55
N ASN A 127 -15.56 -13.44 -8.37
CA ASN A 127 -16.13 -13.84 -7.08
C ASN A 127 -17.57 -13.33 -6.94
N MET A 128 -17.84 -12.08 -7.34
CA MET A 128 -19.18 -11.51 -7.32
C MET A 128 -20.17 -12.33 -8.17
N VAL A 129 -19.83 -12.68 -9.41
CA VAL A 129 -20.72 -13.46 -10.31
C VAL A 129 -20.66 -14.99 -10.06
N GLY A 130 -19.81 -15.44 -9.13
CA GLY A 130 -19.71 -16.83 -8.71
C GLY A 130 -19.17 -17.80 -9.76
N VAL A 131 -18.13 -17.41 -10.52
CA VAL A 131 -17.52 -18.25 -11.58
C VAL A 131 -17.09 -19.64 -11.12
N GLU A 132 -16.86 -20.56 -12.06
CA GLU A 132 -16.37 -21.90 -11.76
C GLU A 132 -15.01 -21.83 -11.00
N PRO A 133 -14.79 -22.68 -9.97
CA PRO A 133 -13.51 -22.75 -9.26
C PRO A 133 -12.26 -22.90 -10.15
N SER A 134 -12.40 -23.43 -11.36
CA SER A 134 -11.35 -23.51 -12.39
C SER A 134 -10.78 -22.12 -12.75
N TYR A 135 -11.64 -21.21 -13.24
CA TYR A 135 -11.29 -19.84 -13.61
C TYR A 135 -10.83 -19.03 -12.41
N ARG A 136 -11.46 -19.22 -11.23
CA ARG A 136 -11.01 -18.59 -9.98
C ARG A 136 -9.59 -19.03 -9.59
N ALA A 137 -9.29 -20.32 -9.67
CA ALA A 137 -7.96 -20.84 -9.33
C ALA A 137 -6.86 -20.35 -10.30
N GLU A 138 -7.18 -20.23 -11.59
CA GLU A 138 -6.26 -19.68 -12.60
C GLU A 138 -6.02 -18.17 -12.37
N LEU A 139 -7.04 -17.39 -12.00
CA LEU A 139 -6.87 -15.99 -11.55
C LEU A 139 -6.01 -15.90 -10.28
N GLU A 140 -6.33 -16.68 -9.23
CA GLU A 140 -5.55 -16.73 -7.98
C GLU A 140 -4.07 -17.01 -8.27
N LYS A 141 -3.78 -18.03 -9.09
CA LYS A 141 -2.43 -18.42 -9.52
C LYS A 141 -1.68 -17.27 -10.20
N ARG A 142 -2.31 -16.60 -11.18
CA ARG A 142 -1.71 -15.48 -11.94
C ARG A 142 -1.44 -14.26 -11.08
N ILE A 143 -2.35 -13.92 -10.16
CA ILE A 143 -2.16 -12.83 -9.18
C ILE A 143 -1.00 -13.18 -8.23
N SER A 144 -0.93 -14.42 -7.76
CA SER A 144 0.11 -14.89 -6.83
C SER A 144 1.53 -14.82 -7.39
N TRP A 145 1.72 -14.79 -8.71
CA TRP A 145 3.04 -14.62 -9.34
C TRP A 145 3.53 -13.17 -9.39
N GLN A 146 2.64 -12.19 -9.25
CA GLN A 146 2.93 -10.75 -9.36
C GLN A 146 2.25 -9.94 -8.23
N LEU A 147 2.04 -10.56 -7.07
CA LEU A 147 1.41 -9.93 -5.90
C LEU A 147 2.20 -8.72 -5.38
N ASP A 148 3.48 -8.59 -5.74
CA ASP A 148 4.34 -7.44 -5.45
C ASP A 148 4.03 -6.19 -6.31
N GLN A 149 3.12 -6.32 -7.28
CA GLN A 149 2.58 -5.22 -8.10
C GLN A 149 1.14 -4.86 -7.72
N ALA A 150 0.55 -5.57 -6.75
CA ALA A 150 -0.79 -5.27 -6.25
C ALA A 150 -0.79 -4.01 -5.39
N SER A 151 -1.88 -3.24 -5.47
CA SER A 151 -2.19 -2.15 -4.55
C SER A 151 -3.15 -2.63 -3.46
N LEU A 152 -3.10 -1.99 -2.28
CA LEU A 152 -4.01 -2.29 -1.17
C LEU A 152 -5.48 -2.19 -1.58
N LYS A 153 -5.83 -1.12 -2.30
CA LYS A 153 -7.17 -0.83 -2.81
C LYS A 153 -7.77 -2.02 -3.57
N GLU A 154 -7.03 -2.58 -4.53
CA GLU A 154 -7.55 -3.69 -5.35
C GLU A 154 -7.42 -5.06 -4.66
N LEU A 155 -6.58 -5.19 -3.63
CA LEU A 155 -6.50 -6.39 -2.77
C LEU A 155 -7.67 -6.46 -1.76
N MET A 156 -8.32 -5.34 -1.43
CA MET A 156 -9.51 -5.28 -0.56
C MET A 156 -10.77 -5.75 -1.32
N ILE A 157 -10.78 -7.04 -1.66
CA ILE A 157 -11.91 -7.72 -2.30
C ILE A 157 -12.97 -8.03 -1.22
N PRO A 158 -14.24 -7.59 -1.40
CA PRO A 158 -15.31 -7.91 -0.45
C PRO A 158 -15.61 -9.41 -0.38
N SER A 159 -16.13 -9.86 0.77
CA SER A 159 -16.74 -11.18 0.84
C SER A 159 -18.09 -11.18 0.14
N PHE A 160 -18.32 -12.15 -0.75
CA PHE A 160 -19.60 -12.33 -1.46
C PHE A 160 -20.37 -13.56 -0.97
N SER A 161 -19.89 -14.25 0.08
CA SER A 161 -20.62 -15.39 0.66
C SER A 161 -21.65 -14.92 1.69
N HIS A 162 -22.89 -15.38 1.52
CA HIS A 162 -24.00 -15.15 2.46
C HIS A 162 -23.83 -15.86 3.82
N THR A 163 -22.82 -16.72 3.97
CA THR A 163 -22.45 -17.37 5.24
C THR A 163 -21.29 -16.68 5.97
N CYS A 164 -20.65 -15.69 5.35
CA CYS A 164 -19.44 -15.07 5.86
C CYS A 164 -19.77 -13.82 6.69
N GLY A 165 -19.18 -13.73 7.89
CA GLY A 165 -19.34 -12.56 8.76
C GLY A 165 -18.45 -11.36 8.40
N THR A 166 -17.35 -11.58 7.67
CA THR A 166 -16.38 -10.51 7.39
C THR A 166 -16.73 -9.71 6.14
N LEU A 167 -16.39 -8.43 6.17
CA LEU A 167 -16.55 -7.48 5.05
C LEU A 167 -15.63 -7.82 3.87
N LEU A 168 -14.47 -8.43 4.15
CA LEU A 168 -13.43 -8.80 3.17
C LEU A 168 -13.26 -10.32 3.08
N ASP A 169 -12.89 -10.81 1.89
CA ASP A 169 -12.44 -12.20 1.67
C ASP A 169 -10.99 -12.36 2.14
N VAL A 170 -10.81 -12.50 3.45
CA VAL A 170 -9.48 -12.64 4.08
C VAL A 170 -8.84 -13.99 3.74
N GLU A 171 -9.65 -15.05 3.61
CA GLU A 171 -9.18 -16.35 3.15
C GLU A 171 -8.54 -16.28 1.76
N LEU A 172 -9.11 -15.50 0.83
CA LEU A 172 -8.51 -15.27 -0.48
C LEU A 172 -7.13 -14.65 -0.38
N VAL A 173 -6.96 -13.62 0.47
CA VAL A 173 -5.65 -13.00 0.66
C VAL A 173 -4.67 -13.98 1.31
N ILE A 174 -5.12 -14.83 2.24
CA ILE A 174 -4.34 -15.95 2.77
C ILE A 174 -3.94 -16.94 1.66
N ARG A 175 -4.85 -17.31 0.74
CA ARG A 175 -4.55 -18.18 -0.41
C ARG A 175 -3.53 -17.55 -1.35
N LEU A 176 -3.71 -16.28 -1.73
CA LEU A 176 -2.80 -15.53 -2.61
C LEU A 176 -1.40 -15.40 -2.01
N VAL A 177 -1.31 -15.01 -0.74
CA VAL A 177 -0.03 -14.83 -0.05
C VAL A 177 0.68 -16.17 0.18
N LYS A 178 -0.04 -17.25 0.51
CA LYS A 178 0.55 -18.59 0.61
C LYS A 178 1.06 -19.11 -0.74
N ARG A 179 0.31 -18.91 -1.84
CA ARG A 179 0.74 -19.25 -3.21
C ARG A 179 1.96 -18.43 -3.65
N PHE A 180 2.04 -17.14 -3.30
CA PHE A 180 3.24 -16.33 -3.48
C PHE A 180 4.40 -16.87 -2.61
N ALA A 181 4.14 -17.21 -1.35
CA ALA A 181 5.15 -17.71 -0.42
C ALA A 181 5.76 -19.06 -0.84
N SER A 182 5.01 -19.91 -1.54
CA SER A 182 5.44 -21.21 -2.06
C SER A 182 6.10 -21.18 -3.44
N LEU A 183 6.24 -20.02 -4.09
CA LEU A 183 6.88 -19.90 -5.41
C LEU A 183 8.41 -19.90 -5.27
N ASP A 184 9.13 -20.52 -6.20
CA ASP A 184 10.60 -20.64 -6.14
C ASP A 184 11.31 -19.29 -5.97
N GLU A 185 12.41 -19.26 -5.19
CA GLU A 185 13.17 -18.03 -4.95
C GLU A 185 13.74 -17.44 -6.26
N GLY A 186 14.08 -18.30 -7.24
CA GLY A 186 14.49 -17.85 -8.58
C GLY A 186 13.42 -17.06 -9.34
N THR A 187 12.13 -17.19 -8.99
CA THR A 187 11.02 -16.41 -9.56
C THR A 187 10.65 -15.18 -8.72
N ARG A 188 11.15 -15.09 -7.48
CA ARG A 188 10.83 -14.02 -6.51
C ARG A 188 12.07 -13.30 -6.02
N SER A 189 12.36 -12.14 -6.61
CA SER A 189 13.31 -11.19 -6.04
C SER A 189 12.97 -10.87 -4.58
N GLY A 190 13.96 -10.75 -3.70
CA GLY A 190 13.76 -10.30 -2.31
C GLY A 190 13.04 -8.95 -2.21
N ILE A 191 13.18 -8.08 -3.23
CA ILE A 191 12.42 -6.82 -3.31
C ILE A 191 10.90 -7.09 -3.40
N ALA A 192 10.49 -8.09 -4.18
CA ALA A 192 9.10 -8.49 -4.30
C ALA A 192 8.56 -9.03 -2.97
N VAL A 193 9.35 -9.85 -2.26
CA VAL A 193 9.00 -10.39 -0.93
C VAL A 193 8.80 -9.25 0.10
N VAL A 194 9.67 -8.24 0.11
CA VAL A 194 9.55 -7.06 0.98
C VAL A 194 8.32 -6.20 0.63
N LYS A 195 7.99 -6.03 -0.67
CA LYS A 195 6.76 -5.33 -1.07
C LYS A 195 5.51 -6.07 -0.59
N VAL A 196 5.43 -7.40 -0.80
CA VAL A 196 4.27 -8.20 -0.38
C VAL A 196 4.14 -8.19 1.15
N ALA A 197 5.23 -8.21 1.92
CA ALA A 197 5.16 -8.05 3.37
C ALA A 197 4.52 -6.70 3.78
N LYS A 198 4.93 -5.59 3.17
CA LYS A 198 4.33 -4.27 3.43
C LYS A 198 2.85 -4.20 3.00
N LEU A 199 2.49 -4.87 1.90
CA LEU A 199 1.11 -4.97 1.43
C LEU A 199 0.24 -5.78 2.40
N VAL A 200 0.74 -6.91 2.91
CA VAL A 200 0.08 -7.76 3.91
C VAL A 200 -0.09 -7.02 5.24
N ASP A 201 0.95 -6.35 5.73
CA ASP A 201 0.88 -5.56 6.97
C ASP A 201 -0.08 -4.37 6.85
N SER A 202 -0.23 -3.82 5.63
CA SER A 202 -1.21 -2.78 5.35
C SER A 202 -2.63 -3.35 5.34
N TYR A 203 -2.85 -4.46 4.62
CA TYR A 203 -4.15 -5.15 4.54
C TYR A 203 -4.63 -5.63 5.92
N LEU A 204 -3.75 -6.24 6.71
CA LEU A 204 -4.07 -6.71 8.06
C LEU A 204 -4.55 -5.59 8.99
N ALA A 205 -4.02 -4.38 8.84
CA ALA A 205 -4.43 -3.25 9.66
C ALA A 205 -5.80 -2.67 9.29
N GLU A 206 -6.21 -2.79 8.02
CA GLU A 206 -7.56 -2.41 7.58
C GLU A 206 -8.57 -3.53 7.91
N ALA A 207 -8.22 -4.80 7.64
CA ALA A 207 -9.03 -5.96 7.99
C ALA A 207 -9.25 -6.09 9.51
N ALA A 208 -8.28 -5.67 10.33
CA ALA A 208 -8.39 -5.64 11.79
C ALA A 208 -9.42 -4.66 12.36
N LEU A 209 -10.04 -3.80 11.53
CA LEU A 209 -11.18 -2.96 11.91
C LEU A 209 -12.50 -3.74 11.90
N ASP A 210 -12.57 -4.87 11.21
CA ASP A 210 -13.72 -5.75 11.17
C ASP A 210 -13.77 -6.61 12.44
N THR A 211 -14.82 -6.45 13.25
CA THR A 211 -15.01 -7.19 14.51
C THR A 211 -15.28 -8.68 14.35
N ASN A 212 -15.53 -9.13 13.12
CA ASN A 212 -15.77 -10.52 12.78
C ASN A 212 -14.49 -11.23 12.27
N LEU A 213 -13.35 -10.53 12.20
CA LEU A 213 -12.08 -11.14 11.80
C LEU A 213 -11.59 -12.15 12.83
N SER A 214 -11.51 -13.41 12.41
CA SER A 214 -11.00 -14.48 13.26
C SER A 214 -9.53 -14.25 13.65
N LEU A 215 -9.20 -14.63 14.88
CA LEU A 215 -7.83 -14.64 15.39
C LEU A 215 -6.92 -15.55 14.56
N GLU A 216 -7.48 -16.66 14.07
CA GLU A 216 -6.76 -17.67 13.29
C GLU A 216 -6.36 -17.12 11.92
N ASP A 217 -7.24 -16.40 11.22
CA ASP A 217 -6.96 -15.74 9.95
C ASP A 217 -5.92 -14.63 10.10
N PHE A 218 -6.04 -13.79 11.14
CA PHE A 218 -5.06 -12.75 11.43
C PHE A 218 -3.66 -13.35 11.62
N ILE A 219 -3.54 -14.42 12.41
CA ILE A 219 -2.26 -15.13 12.64
C ILE A 219 -1.78 -15.80 11.36
N ALA A 220 -2.66 -16.51 10.64
CA ALA A 220 -2.33 -17.26 9.43
C ALA A 220 -1.84 -16.35 8.30
N LEU A 221 -2.33 -15.12 8.20
CA LEU A 221 -1.87 -14.11 7.25
C LEU A 221 -0.61 -13.37 7.75
N GLY A 222 -0.55 -12.98 9.03
CA GLY A 222 0.60 -12.30 9.63
C GLY A 222 1.89 -13.13 9.57
N ALA A 223 1.76 -14.46 9.74
CA ALA A 223 2.83 -15.44 9.67
C ALA A 223 3.03 -16.08 8.27
N ALA A 224 2.29 -15.65 7.23
CA ALA A 224 2.35 -16.27 5.90
C ALA A 224 3.66 -16.02 5.12
N LEU A 225 4.53 -15.12 5.61
CA LEU A 225 5.79 -14.72 4.99
C LEU A 225 6.97 -14.96 5.93
N PRO A 226 8.15 -15.31 5.41
CA PRO A 226 9.33 -15.57 6.23
C PRO A 226 9.77 -14.32 7.00
N SER A 227 10.37 -14.51 8.18
CA SER A 227 10.74 -13.39 9.07
C SER A 227 11.67 -12.37 8.42
N HIS A 228 12.51 -12.76 7.45
CA HIS A 228 13.39 -11.83 6.72
C HIS A 228 12.64 -10.90 5.74
N ALA A 229 11.37 -11.18 5.42
CA ALA A 229 10.55 -10.34 4.52
C ALA A 229 10.26 -8.94 5.10
N ARG A 230 10.27 -8.83 6.44
CA ARG A 230 10.13 -7.56 7.16
C ARG A 230 11.51 -7.08 7.62
N ALA A 231 11.92 -5.91 7.16
CA ALA A 231 13.09 -5.20 7.70
C ALA A 231 12.74 -4.50 9.03
N MET A 232 11.54 -3.92 9.09
CA MET A 232 10.92 -3.32 10.27
C MET A 232 9.54 -3.94 10.47
N ASP A 233 9.15 -4.20 11.72
CA ASP A 233 7.87 -4.87 12.06
C ASP A 233 6.76 -3.86 12.43
N ASP A 234 7.02 -2.55 12.34
CA ASP A 234 6.10 -1.45 12.66
C ASP A 234 4.70 -1.59 12.03
N GLY A 235 4.63 -2.07 10.77
CA GLY A 235 3.37 -2.30 10.06
C GLY A 235 2.54 -3.42 10.67
N LEU A 236 3.19 -4.54 10.99
CA LEU A 236 2.60 -5.67 11.69
C LEU A 236 2.20 -5.30 13.12
N TYR A 237 3.00 -4.48 13.81
CA TYR A 237 2.63 -3.93 15.12
C TYR A 237 1.39 -3.05 15.03
N ARG A 238 1.31 -2.13 14.06
CA ARG A 238 0.08 -1.33 13.80
C ARG A 238 -1.13 -2.22 13.60
N ALA A 239 -1.01 -3.27 12.80
CA ALA A 239 -2.12 -4.20 12.54
C ALA A 239 -2.58 -4.93 13.81
N ILE A 240 -1.64 -5.45 14.61
CA ILE A 240 -1.92 -6.09 15.91
C ILE A 240 -2.57 -5.09 16.88
N ASP A 241 -2.12 -3.84 16.89
CA ASP A 241 -2.69 -2.81 17.75
C ASP A 241 -4.14 -2.48 17.37
N THR A 242 -4.42 -2.31 16.08
CA THR A 242 -5.80 -2.15 15.57
C THR A 242 -6.66 -3.35 15.95
N TYR A 243 -6.15 -4.58 15.78
CA TYR A 243 -6.91 -5.80 16.11
C TYR A 243 -7.28 -5.84 17.59
N LEU A 244 -6.32 -5.56 18.48
CA LEU A 244 -6.55 -5.47 19.93
C LEU A 244 -7.38 -4.25 20.36
N LYS A 245 -7.62 -3.28 19.47
CA LYS A 245 -8.54 -2.16 19.68
C LYS A 245 -9.99 -2.54 19.33
N ALA A 246 -10.19 -3.18 18.18
CA ALA A 246 -11.50 -3.60 17.69
C ALA A 246 -12.04 -4.83 18.44
N HIS A 247 -11.15 -5.70 18.95
CA HIS A 247 -11.51 -6.96 19.60
C HIS A 247 -11.13 -6.96 21.10
N PRO A 248 -11.81 -6.18 21.96
CA PRO A 248 -11.47 -6.08 23.38
C PRO A 248 -11.59 -7.42 24.13
N GLY A 249 -12.42 -8.35 23.64
CA GLY A 249 -12.63 -9.69 24.20
C GLY A 249 -11.47 -10.68 24.00
N VAL A 250 -10.45 -10.36 23.19
CA VAL A 250 -9.30 -11.25 22.94
C VAL A 250 -8.59 -11.60 24.25
N SER A 251 -8.38 -12.89 24.52
CA SER A 251 -7.91 -13.36 25.83
C SER A 251 -6.46 -12.98 26.11
N LYS A 252 -6.05 -13.06 27.39
CA LYS A 252 -4.66 -12.81 27.81
C LYS A 252 -3.65 -13.76 27.15
N GLN A 253 -4.06 -14.98 26.79
CA GLN A 253 -3.22 -15.93 26.07
C GLN A 253 -3.12 -15.55 24.59
N ASP A 254 -4.23 -15.14 23.97
CA ASP A 254 -4.28 -14.79 22.54
C ASP A 254 -3.54 -13.50 22.22
N ARG A 255 -3.63 -12.50 23.10
CA ARG A 255 -2.77 -11.29 23.09
C ARG A 255 -1.29 -11.68 23.07
N LYS A 256 -0.90 -12.72 23.83
CA LYS A 256 0.47 -13.28 23.85
C LYS A 256 0.77 -14.14 22.61
N VAL A 257 -0.21 -14.73 21.93
CA VAL A 257 -0.01 -15.36 20.62
C VAL A 257 0.31 -14.29 19.58
N LEU A 258 -0.52 -13.25 19.47
CA LEU A 258 -0.34 -12.12 18.55
C LEU A 258 1.01 -11.42 18.76
N CYS A 259 1.39 -11.11 20.01
CA CYS A 259 2.66 -10.44 20.30
C CYS A 259 3.92 -11.26 19.94
N ARG A 260 3.80 -12.59 19.71
CA ARG A 260 4.94 -13.41 19.21
C ARG A 260 5.18 -13.27 17.71
N LEU A 261 4.29 -12.63 16.97
CA LEU A 261 4.48 -12.36 15.55
C LEU A 261 5.47 -11.21 15.29
N ILE A 262 5.72 -10.37 16.31
CA ILE A 262 6.60 -9.19 16.24
C ILE A 262 7.99 -9.56 16.77
N ASP A 263 9.04 -9.30 15.99
CA ASP A 263 10.40 -9.22 16.49
C ASP A 263 10.66 -7.82 17.08
N SER A 264 10.64 -7.70 18.40
CA SER A 264 10.84 -6.43 19.12
C SER A 264 12.14 -5.70 18.76
N ARG A 265 13.13 -6.40 18.19
CA ARG A 265 14.39 -5.78 17.71
C ARG A 265 14.20 -4.96 16.44
N LYS A 266 13.15 -5.27 15.66
CA LYS A 266 12.78 -4.65 14.38
C LYS A 266 11.74 -3.55 14.48
N LEU A 267 11.33 -3.17 15.69
CA LEU A 267 10.53 -1.97 15.89
C LEU A 267 11.41 -0.72 15.76
N SER A 268 10.87 0.34 15.18
CA SER A 268 11.44 1.70 15.26
C SER A 268 11.41 2.23 16.70
N PRO A 269 12.23 3.24 17.07
CA PRO A 269 12.11 3.89 18.36
C PRO A 269 10.69 4.40 18.66
N GLU A 270 10.00 4.92 17.65
CA GLU A 270 8.63 5.43 17.72
C GLU A 270 7.62 4.31 17.96
N ALA A 271 7.72 3.19 17.22
CA ALA A 271 6.87 2.02 17.42
C ALA A 271 7.14 1.34 18.77
N SER A 272 8.41 1.29 19.20
CA SER A 272 8.83 0.78 20.51
C SER A 272 8.30 1.64 21.65
N LEU A 273 8.34 2.97 21.54
CA LEU A 273 7.77 3.89 22.52
C LEU A 273 6.25 3.70 22.63
N HIS A 274 5.54 3.62 21.50
CA HIS A 274 4.10 3.37 21.49
C HIS A 274 3.77 2.00 22.10
N ALA A 275 4.55 0.95 21.78
CA ALA A 275 4.39 -0.39 22.37
C ALA A 275 4.68 -0.41 23.88
N ALA A 276 5.66 0.35 24.36
CA ALA A 276 5.97 0.44 25.79
C ALA A 276 4.85 1.09 26.61
N GLN A 277 4.05 1.97 26.00
CA GLN A 277 2.93 2.69 26.62
C GLN A 277 1.57 1.98 26.45
N ASN A 278 1.52 0.83 25.75
CA ASN A 278 0.27 0.25 25.28
C ASN A 278 -0.31 -0.81 26.24
N GLU A 279 -1.26 -0.39 27.07
CA GLU A 279 -1.96 -1.22 28.07
C GLU A 279 -2.67 -2.47 27.50
N ARG A 280 -2.92 -2.53 26.18
CA ARG A 280 -3.53 -3.71 25.54
C ARG A 280 -2.56 -4.90 25.46
N LEU A 281 -1.25 -4.65 25.45
CA LEU A 281 -0.21 -5.67 25.30
C LEU A 281 0.06 -6.41 26.63
N PRO A 282 0.46 -7.69 26.60
CA PRO A 282 0.92 -8.38 27.80
C PRO A 282 2.21 -7.74 28.34
N VAL A 283 2.32 -7.56 29.66
CA VAL A 283 3.49 -6.95 30.34
C VAL A 283 4.84 -7.56 29.90
N ARG A 284 4.89 -8.87 29.61
CA ARG A 284 6.09 -9.53 29.10
C ARG A 284 6.53 -9.01 27.71
N ALA A 285 5.60 -8.62 26.84
CA ALA A 285 5.93 -8.02 25.55
C ALA A 285 6.46 -6.60 25.72
N VAL A 286 5.84 -5.80 26.61
CA VAL A 286 6.32 -4.46 26.98
C VAL A 286 7.75 -4.50 27.51
N ILE A 287 8.06 -5.42 28.44
CA ILE A 287 9.42 -5.63 28.97
C ILE A 287 10.40 -6.04 27.85
N GLN A 288 9.98 -6.90 26.93
CA GLN A 288 10.81 -7.34 25.80
C GLN A 288 11.16 -6.18 24.85
N VAL A 289 10.21 -5.28 24.57
CA VAL A 289 10.44 -4.05 23.78
C VAL A 289 11.41 -3.11 24.50
N LEU A 290 11.16 -2.81 25.79
CA LEU A 290 12.03 -1.94 26.59
C LEU A 290 13.46 -2.47 26.68
N PHE A 291 13.65 -3.78 26.85
CA PHE A 291 14.98 -4.40 26.87
C PHE A 291 15.66 -4.35 25.49
N CYS A 292 14.90 -4.47 24.39
CA CYS A 292 15.44 -4.30 23.04
C CYS A 292 15.95 -2.86 22.84
N GLU A 293 15.17 -1.84 23.20
CA GLU A 293 15.62 -0.43 23.13
C GLU A 293 16.82 -0.15 24.03
N GLN A 294 16.83 -0.65 25.27
CA GLN A 294 17.98 -0.53 26.16
C GLN A 294 19.25 -1.16 25.53
N SER A 295 19.12 -2.31 24.86
CA SER A 295 20.24 -2.96 24.18
C SER A 295 20.72 -2.19 22.93
N LYS A 296 19.82 -1.54 22.19
CA LYS A 296 20.17 -0.65 21.07
C LYS A 296 20.95 0.57 21.59
N LEU A 297 20.43 1.22 22.63
CA LEU A 297 21.05 2.38 23.26
C LEU A 297 22.42 2.04 23.86
N ASN A 298 22.57 0.93 24.58
CA ASN A 298 23.86 0.53 25.15
C ASN A 298 24.90 0.32 24.04
N ARG A 299 24.54 -0.36 22.94
CA ARG A 299 25.45 -0.54 21.79
C ARG A 299 25.86 0.76 21.12
N HIS A 300 25.03 1.80 21.16
CA HIS A 300 25.43 3.15 20.74
C HIS A 300 26.35 3.84 21.76
N VAL A 301 26.16 3.63 23.07
CA VAL A 301 27.08 4.12 24.11
C VAL A 301 28.45 3.43 24.00
N ASP A 302 28.48 2.11 23.81
CA ASP A 302 29.71 1.31 23.62
C ASP A 302 30.52 1.78 22.39
N TRP A 303 29.85 2.30 21.36
CA TRP A 303 30.47 2.90 20.17
C TRP A 303 30.84 4.39 20.33
N SER A 304 30.34 5.07 21.35
CA SER A 304 30.44 6.53 21.54
C SER A 304 31.34 6.94 22.71
N GLY A 305 31.49 6.10 23.74
CA GLY A 305 32.21 6.47 24.95
C GLY A 305 32.83 5.31 25.74
N SER A 306 34.14 5.12 25.59
CA SER A 306 34.96 4.48 26.63
C SER A 306 36.37 5.11 26.74
N PHE A 307 36.39 6.44 26.83
CA PHE A 307 37.46 7.16 27.52
C PHE A 307 36.93 7.56 28.90
N ASN A 308 37.74 7.35 29.95
CA ASN A 308 37.41 7.50 31.39
C ASN A 308 36.55 6.37 31.99
N GLY A 309 37.18 5.21 32.18
CA GLY A 309 36.67 4.10 33.00
C GLY A 309 37.82 3.39 33.72
N THR A 310 38.33 3.97 34.81
CA THR A 310 39.44 3.39 35.59
C THR A 310 39.02 2.06 36.23
N ARG A 311 39.57 0.93 35.77
CA ARG A 311 39.33 -0.38 36.37
C ARG A 311 40.62 -1.07 36.79
N SER A 312 40.85 -1.12 38.11
CA SER A 312 41.77 -2.07 38.71
C SER A 312 41.20 -3.50 38.55
N PRO A 313 42.02 -4.51 38.21
CA PRO A 313 41.52 -5.85 37.87
C PRO A 313 41.36 -6.76 39.10
N ASN A 314 40.43 -7.71 39.01
CA ASN A 314 40.58 -9.08 39.51
C ASN A 314 39.52 -10.02 38.89
N PRO A 315 39.67 -11.36 38.95
CA PRO A 315 39.38 -12.19 37.77
C PRO A 315 38.38 -13.34 38.04
N ALA A 316 38.40 -14.34 37.13
CA ALA A 316 37.61 -15.57 37.06
C ALA A 316 36.19 -15.43 36.47
N GLY A 317 36.00 -16.08 35.32
CA GLY A 317 34.78 -16.09 34.52
C GLY A 317 35.11 -16.45 33.07
N LEU A 318 34.88 -17.71 32.68
CA LEU A 318 35.25 -18.25 31.37
C LEU A 318 34.21 -17.92 30.30
N GLU A 319 34.44 -16.87 29.52
CA GLU A 319 33.98 -16.78 28.13
C GLU A 319 35.06 -16.17 27.24
N ALA A 320 34.97 -16.39 25.92
CA ALA A 320 36.03 -16.06 24.98
C ALA A 320 36.23 -14.53 24.84
N PRO A 321 37.47 -14.03 24.83
CA PRO A 321 37.72 -12.59 24.68
C PRO A 321 37.33 -12.14 23.27
N VAL A 322 36.35 -11.25 23.18
CA VAL A 322 36.16 -10.37 22.01
C VAL A 322 37.52 -9.72 21.74
N ARG A 323 38.07 -9.92 20.54
CA ARG A 323 39.40 -9.42 20.18
C ARG A 323 39.41 -7.90 20.32
N CYS A 324 40.00 -7.40 21.39
CA CYS A 324 40.18 -5.96 21.60
C CYS A 324 41.09 -5.44 20.48
N MET A 325 40.53 -4.62 19.60
CA MET A 325 41.22 -4.12 18.41
C MET A 325 42.46 -3.34 18.84
N SER A 326 43.61 -3.70 18.26
CA SER A 326 44.87 -3.03 18.53
C SER A 326 44.75 -1.54 18.24
N LYS A 327 45.47 -0.70 18.99
CA LYS A 327 45.55 0.74 18.74
C LYS A 327 46.00 1.07 17.30
N ARG A 328 46.73 0.14 16.64
CA ARG A 328 47.06 0.22 15.20
C ARG A 328 45.87 -0.09 14.29
N GLU A 329 45.03 -1.07 14.64
CA GLU A 329 43.84 -1.47 13.87
C GLU A 329 42.71 -0.43 14.00
N MET A 330 42.49 0.11 15.20
CA MET A 330 41.57 1.23 15.44
C MET A 330 41.96 2.46 14.62
N ASN A 331 43.25 2.82 14.60
CA ASN A 331 43.77 3.91 13.76
C ASN A 331 43.59 3.62 12.26
N ALA A 332 43.75 2.36 11.82
CA ALA A 332 43.53 1.97 10.43
C ALA A 332 42.05 2.14 10.03
N GLN A 333 41.11 1.64 10.84
CA GLN A 333 39.68 1.86 10.60
C GLN A 333 39.30 3.35 10.62
N GLN A 334 39.90 4.15 11.49
CA GLN A 334 39.62 5.59 11.54
C GLN A 334 40.21 6.37 10.35
N MET A 335 41.31 5.88 9.76
CA MET A 335 41.82 6.37 8.45
C MET A 335 40.92 5.93 7.29
N GLU A 336 40.40 4.70 7.32
CA GLU A 336 39.46 4.19 6.33
C GLU A 336 38.12 4.94 6.36
N ILE A 337 37.58 5.24 7.54
CA ILE A 337 36.40 6.11 7.73
C ILE A 337 36.65 7.53 7.19
N LYS A 338 37.85 8.10 7.39
CA LYS A 338 38.21 9.41 6.79
C LYS A 338 38.20 9.33 5.26
N LYS A 339 38.87 8.33 4.69
CA LYS A 339 38.89 8.09 3.24
C LYS A 339 37.49 7.89 2.66
N LEU A 340 36.63 7.12 3.35
CA LEU A 340 35.25 6.90 2.92
C LEU A 340 34.40 8.20 2.98
N LYS A 341 34.62 9.08 3.96
CA LYS A 341 33.98 10.41 3.99
C LYS A 341 34.44 11.30 2.85
N GLU A 342 35.74 11.28 2.52
CA GLU A 342 36.32 12.04 1.41
C GLU A 342 35.81 11.53 0.04
N GLU A 343 35.72 10.21 -0.14
CA GLU A 343 35.08 9.59 -1.31
C GLU A 343 33.58 9.91 -1.41
N LEU A 344 32.85 9.92 -0.29
CA LEU A 344 31.43 10.28 -0.28
C LEU A 344 31.23 11.74 -0.71
N LEU A 345 32.05 12.67 -0.19
CA LEU A 345 32.05 14.08 -0.61
C LEU A 345 32.43 14.23 -2.10
N ARG A 346 33.40 13.45 -2.60
CA ARG A 346 33.77 13.41 -4.01
C ARG A 346 32.61 12.94 -4.90
N VAL A 347 31.91 11.87 -4.51
CA VAL A 347 30.73 11.35 -5.21
C VAL A 347 29.55 12.32 -5.14
N GLN A 348 29.31 12.98 -4.00
CA GLN A 348 28.30 14.02 -3.85
C GLN A 348 28.55 15.19 -4.82
N ASN A 349 29.80 15.66 -4.92
CA ASN A 349 30.20 16.69 -5.88
C ASN A 349 30.03 16.23 -7.34
N GLN A 350 30.29 14.95 -7.64
CA GLN A 350 30.01 14.37 -8.97
C GLN A 350 28.51 14.31 -9.28
N CYS A 351 27.67 13.93 -8.32
CA CYS A 351 26.20 13.95 -8.47
C CYS A 351 25.68 15.37 -8.75
N VAL A 352 26.16 16.38 -8.03
CA VAL A 352 25.81 17.80 -8.28
C VAL A 352 26.28 18.25 -9.68
N ALA A 353 27.49 17.88 -10.09
CA ALA A 353 28.00 18.20 -11.43
C ALA A 353 27.18 17.53 -12.55
N ILE A 354 26.75 16.27 -12.36
CA ILE A 354 25.86 15.55 -13.29
C ILE A 354 24.47 16.18 -13.32
N GLN A 355 23.94 16.62 -12.17
CA GLN A 355 22.65 17.31 -12.09
C GLN A 355 22.70 18.66 -12.84
N MET A 356 23.78 19.44 -12.70
CA MET A 356 24.02 20.65 -13.50
C MET A 356 24.22 20.36 -15.00
N GLN A 357 24.78 19.20 -15.37
CA GLN A 357 24.85 18.76 -16.78
C GLN A 357 23.46 18.44 -17.32
N MET A 358 22.62 17.72 -16.56
CA MET A 358 21.21 17.46 -16.92
C MET A 358 20.42 18.75 -17.10
N GLU A 359 20.55 19.71 -16.19
CA GLU A 359 19.85 21.00 -16.29
C GLU A 359 20.27 21.78 -17.54
N LYS A 360 21.57 21.86 -17.83
CA LYS A 360 22.10 22.46 -19.08
C LYS A 360 21.65 21.72 -20.34
N LEU A 361 21.40 20.41 -20.29
CA LEU A 361 20.84 19.64 -21.40
C LEU A 361 19.32 19.84 -21.55
N VAL A 362 18.60 20.03 -20.44
CA VAL A 362 17.17 20.38 -20.42
C VAL A 362 16.96 21.78 -21.02
N ASP A 363 17.77 22.77 -20.64
CA ASP A 363 17.65 24.13 -21.16
C ASP A 363 18.07 24.23 -22.63
N LYS A 364 19.11 23.50 -23.05
CA LYS A 364 19.43 23.33 -24.49
C LYS A 364 18.26 22.70 -25.28
N LYS A 365 17.48 21.79 -24.68
CA LYS A 365 16.26 21.23 -25.30
C LYS A 365 15.08 22.22 -25.29
N LYS A 366 14.91 23.05 -24.26
CA LYS A 366 13.91 24.14 -24.24
C LYS A 366 14.11 25.13 -25.40
N GLY A 367 15.34 25.31 -25.87
CA GLY A 367 15.68 26.21 -26.97
C GLY A 367 15.12 25.86 -28.35
N PHE A 368 14.61 24.63 -28.58
CA PHE A 368 14.25 24.17 -29.93
C PHE A 368 12.82 23.60 -30.12
N PHE A 369 12.03 23.42 -29.05
CA PHE A 369 10.68 22.85 -29.15
C PHE A 369 9.60 23.70 -28.47
N ARG A 370 8.89 24.53 -29.26
CA ARG A 370 7.65 25.20 -28.85
C ARG A 370 6.42 24.36 -29.20
N TRP A 371 6.03 23.41 -28.36
CA TRP A 371 4.63 22.96 -28.29
C TRP A 371 3.99 23.57 -27.04
N LYS A 372 2.98 24.43 -27.25
CA LYS A 372 2.20 25.02 -26.16
C LYS A 372 0.95 24.19 -25.92
N LYS A 373 0.68 23.95 -24.62
CA LYS A 373 -0.64 23.78 -24.00
C LYS A 373 -1.31 22.39 -24.11
N LEU A 374 -0.96 21.53 -23.16
CA LEU A 374 -1.80 20.72 -22.24
C LEU A 374 -0.79 19.91 -21.38
N GLY A 375 -0.83 19.84 -20.04
CA GLY A 375 -1.92 20.05 -19.08
C GLY A 375 -2.66 18.72 -18.87
N ILE A 376 -2.60 18.03 -17.73
CA ILE A 376 -2.32 18.41 -16.33
C ILE A 376 -1.49 17.31 -15.63
N MET A 377 -0.70 17.64 -14.60
CA MET A 377 -0.32 16.67 -13.55
C MET A 377 -0.17 17.37 -12.18
N PRO A 378 -0.50 16.74 -11.02
CA PRO A 378 -0.59 17.43 -9.73
C PRO A 378 0.74 17.74 -9.06
N SER A 379 0.71 18.65 -8.07
CA SER A 379 1.87 19.03 -7.27
C SER A 379 2.21 18.04 -6.16
N LEU A 380 3.48 17.61 -6.07
CA LEU A 380 4.07 17.16 -4.81
C LEU A 380 4.75 18.35 -4.12
N LYS A 381 4.31 18.70 -2.90
CA LYS A 381 4.97 19.67 -2.02
C LYS A 381 5.00 19.19 -0.57
N SER A 382 6.04 18.45 -0.24
CA SER A 382 6.55 18.17 1.10
C SER A 382 7.99 17.64 0.94
N SER A 383 8.95 17.81 1.85
CA SER A 383 9.08 18.72 3.02
C SER A 383 10.49 18.50 3.59
N VAL A 384 11.51 19.18 3.04
CA VAL A 384 12.92 19.03 3.49
C VAL A 384 13.55 20.40 3.59
N SER A 385 13.49 21.03 4.78
CA SER A 385 14.08 22.35 5.03
C SER A 385 14.31 22.68 6.52
N VAL A 386 14.59 21.70 7.38
CA VAL A 386 15.03 21.93 8.77
C VAL A 386 16.04 20.86 9.21
N PHE A 387 17.34 21.06 8.92
CA PHE A 387 18.45 20.68 9.83
C PHE A 387 19.82 21.22 9.34
N GLU A 388 20.12 22.52 9.56
CA GLU A 388 21.53 23.00 9.62
C GLU A 388 21.64 24.43 10.20
N LYS A 389 21.78 24.50 11.53
CA LYS A 389 22.44 25.55 12.33
C LYS A 389 22.41 25.07 13.79
N ILE A 390 23.42 24.30 14.20
CA ILE A 390 24.72 24.77 14.73
C ILE A 390 24.53 25.44 16.09
N GLU A 391 24.97 24.74 17.13
CA GLU A 391 25.33 25.31 18.42
C GLU A 391 26.62 26.13 18.26
N GLU A 392 26.64 27.37 18.74
CA GLU A 392 27.77 27.92 19.51
C GLU A 392 27.40 29.32 20.05
N GLU A 393 27.01 29.39 21.33
CA GLU A 393 27.55 30.36 22.28
C GLU A 393 27.14 29.95 23.71
N ARG A 394 28.04 30.18 24.68
CA ARG A 394 27.84 29.88 26.11
C ARG A 394 27.99 31.15 26.94
N GLU A 395 27.39 31.12 28.12
CA GLU A 395 27.66 32.01 29.27
C GLU A 395 27.32 33.52 29.11
N ALA A 396 26.17 33.91 29.68
CA ALA A 396 26.10 35.12 30.53
C ALA A 396 24.90 35.09 31.52
N ASN A 397 25.21 34.93 32.80
CA ASN A 397 24.51 35.37 34.02
C ASN A 397 23.02 35.80 34.07
N PHE A 398 22.32 35.19 35.05
CA PHE A 398 21.43 35.80 36.06
C PHE A 398 20.45 36.94 35.69
N GLY A 399 19.15 36.66 35.86
CA GLY A 399 18.12 37.69 36.08
C GLY A 399 16.79 37.11 36.60
N ARG A 400 16.34 37.50 37.81
CA ARG A 400 14.97 37.25 38.30
C ARG A 400 14.09 38.47 37.99
N GLN A 401 12.89 38.30 37.45
CA GLN A 401 11.66 39.01 37.90
C GLN A 401 10.37 38.61 37.12
N THR A 402 9.32 38.31 37.87
CA THR A 402 7.88 38.54 37.56
C THR A 402 7.52 39.98 37.98
N PRO A 403 6.40 40.65 37.57
CA PRO A 403 4.97 40.23 37.54
C PRO A 403 4.32 40.44 36.14
N ILE A 404 3.02 40.66 35.84
CA ILE A 404 1.78 41.03 36.57
C ILE A 404 0.55 40.33 35.92
N ASP A 405 -0.54 40.13 36.68
CA ASP A 405 -1.88 39.70 36.21
C ASP A 405 -2.52 40.61 35.14
N ILE A 406 -3.37 40.02 34.28
CA ILE A 406 -4.61 40.67 33.81
C ILE A 406 -5.80 39.72 34.07
N LYS A 407 -6.83 40.23 34.73
CA LYS A 407 -8.02 39.48 35.16
C LYS A 407 -9.18 39.63 34.18
N GLN A 408 -9.94 38.56 33.96
CA GLN A 408 -11.35 38.65 33.54
C GLN A 408 -12.24 37.88 34.52
N LYS A 409 -13.43 38.42 34.81
CA LYS A 409 -14.37 37.90 35.82
C LYS A 409 -15.45 37.01 35.16
N PRO A 410 -16.03 36.04 35.91
CA PRO A 410 -17.01 35.10 35.36
C PRO A 410 -18.42 35.68 35.28
N VAL A 411 -19.24 35.09 34.40
CA VAL A 411 -20.69 35.36 34.28
C VAL A 411 -21.50 34.17 34.81
N ARG A 412 -22.58 34.49 35.54
CA ARG A 412 -23.71 33.64 35.96
C ARG A 412 -24.97 34.48 35.72
N PRO A 413 -26.14 33.90 35.35
CA PRO A 413 -27.01 33.18 36.30
C PRO A 413 -27.82 32.04 35.60
N PRO A 414 -28.95 31.51 36.13
CA PRO A 414 -29.51 31.57 37.48
C PRO A 414 -29.64 30.18 38.16
N LYS A 415 -30.28 30.12 39.33
CA LYS A 415 -30.61 28.89 40.07
C LYS A 415 -32.11 28.80 40.40
N TRP A 416 -32.64 27.58 40.31
CA TRP A 416 -33.73 26.99 41.11
C TRP A 416 -35.18 27.44 40.88
N ARG A 417 -36.06 26.43 40.82
CA ARG A 417 -37.48 26.47 41.23
C ARG A 417 -37.74 25.24 42.11
N LYS A 418 -38.46 25.40 43.22
CA LYS A 418 -39.24 24.35 43.89
C LYS A 418 -40.35 24.99 44.73
N SER A 419 -41.42 24.22 44.91
CA SER A 419 -42.55 24.41 45.85
C SER A 419 -43.46 25.63 45.65
N MET A 420 -44.73 25.34 45.38
CA MET A 420 -45.89 25.79 46.16
C MET A 420 -47.02 24.76 45.89
N SER A 421 -47.79 24.45 46.94
CA SER A 421 -49.01 23.62 46.97
C SER A 421 -49.07 22.38 46.08
#